data_AF-Q2XXK5-F1
#
_entry.id   AF-Q2XXK5-F1
#
_cell.length_a   1.000
_cell.length_b   1.000
_cell.length_c   1.000
_cell.angle_alpha   90.00
_cell.angle_beta   90.00
_cell.angle_gamma   90.00
#
_symmetry.space_group_name_H-M   'P 1'
#
loop_
_entity.id
_entity.type
_entity.pdbx_description
1 polymer ?
#
loop_
_entity_poly.entity_id
_entity_poly.type
_entity_poly.pdbx_seq_one_letter_code
_entity_poly.pdbx_strand_id
1 'polypeptide(L)'
;MAGSMAIVGIFVALLAVAGEAAVFTVVNQCPFTVWAASVPVGGGRQLNRGESWRITAPAGTTAARIWARTGCKFDASGRGSCRTGDCGGVLQCTGYGRAPNTLAEYALKQFNNLDFFDISLIDGFNVPMSFLPDGGSGCSRGPRCAVDVNARCPAELRQDGVCNNACPVFKKDEYCCVGSAANDCHPTNYSRYFKGQCPDAYSYPKDDATSTFTCPAGTNYKVVFCP
;
A
#
# COMPACT_ATOMS: atom_id res chain seq x y z
N MET A 1 70.03 17.44 19.33
CA MET A 1 69.11 16.33 19.69
C MET A 1 67.70 16.76 19.28
N ALA A 2 67.26 16.37 18.09
CA ALA A 2 65.92 16.67 17.58
C ALA A 2 65.09 15.39 17.68
N GLY A 3 64.14 15.34 18.61
CA GLY A 3 63.19 14.24 18.73
C GLY A 3 61.97 14.50 17.86
N SER A 4 61.75 13.66 16.85
CA SER A 4 60.55 13.70 16.02
C SER A 4 59.35 13.14 16.79
N MET A 5 58.32 13.96 16.99
CA MET A 5 57.01 13.52 17.46
C MET A 5 56.18 13.05 16.26
N ALA A 6 55.91 11.75 16.16
CA ALA A 6 55.00 11.19 15.17
C ALA A 6 53.56 11.29 15.69
N ILE A 7 52.71 12.03 14.97
CA ILE A 7 51.27 12.10 15.22
C ILE A 7 50.62 10.91 14.50
N VAL A 8 50.12 9.93 15.26
CA VAL A 8 49.32 8.82 14.73
C VAL A 8 47.87 9.31 14.63
N GLY A 9 47.42 9.62 13.41
CA GLY A 9 46.03 9.96 13.14
C GLY A 9 45.15 8.70 13.14
N ILE A 10 44.23 8.60 14.09
CA ILE A 10 43.20 7.56 14.11
C ILE A 10 42.14 7.94 13.06
N PHE A 11 42.15 7.25 11.91
CA PHE A 11 41.04 7.29 10.95
C PHE A 11 39.90 6.42 11.48
N VAL A 12 38.86 7.05 12.05
CA VAL A 12 37.58 6.38 12.31
C VAL A 12 36.85 6.27 10.98
N ALA A 13 36.93 5.09 10.35
CA ALA A 13 36.08 4.77 9.22
C ALA A 13 34.63 4.68 9.70
N LEU A 14 33.79 5.66 9.34
CA LEU A 14 32.34 5.50 9.42
C LEU A 14 31.95 4.39 8.44
N LEU A 15 31.81 3.17 8.95
CA LEU A 15 31.09 2.11 8.27
C LEU A 15 29.62 2.55 8.21
N ALA A 16 29.20 3.11 7.07
CA ALA A 16 27.80 3.27 6.77
C ALA A 16 27.19 1.87 6.76
N VAL A 17 26.41 1.54 7.80
CA VAL A 17 25.55 0.36 7.77
C VAL A 17 24.55 0.63 6.66
N ALA A 18 24.76 0.04 5.49
CA ALA A 18 23.77 0.02 4.43
C ALA A 18 22.58 -0.78 4.97
N GLY A 19 21.59 -0.07 5.52
CA GLY A 19 20.33 -0.70 5.91
C GLY A 19 19.69 -1.31 4.67
N GLU A 20 19.35 -2.59 4.72
CA GLU A 20 18.57 -3.23 3.67
C GLU A 20 17.32 -2.38 3.43
N ALA A 21 17.04 -2.05 2.17
CA ALA A 21 15.88 -1.25 1.79
C ALA A 21 15.19 -1.95 0.63
N ALA A 22 13.85 -1.94 0.64
CA ALA A 22 13.06 -2.46 -0.47
C ALA A 22 12.75 -1.33 -1.45
N VAL A 23 12.87 -1.62 -2.75
CA VAL A 23 12.42 -0.72 -3.79
C VAL A 23 11.03 -1.14 -4.26
N PHE A 24 10.10 -0.20 -4.26
CA PHE A 24 8.78 -0.32 -4.84
C PHE A 24 8.72 0.40 -6.17
N THR A 25 8.47 -0.34 -7.25
CA THR A 25 8.17 0.24 -8.56
C THR A 25 6.65 0.33 -8.73
N VAL A 26 6.11 1.53 -8.58
CA VAL A 26 4.68 1.81 -8.77
C VAL A 26 4.45 2.18 -10.23
N VAL A 27 3.55 1.48 -10.93
CA VAL A 27 3.27 1.68 -12.36
C VAL A 27 1.79 1.95 -12.56
N ASN A 28 1.47 2.98 -13.35
CA ASN A 28 0.11 3.20 -13.81
C ASN A 28 -0.10 2.59 -15.19
N GLN A 29 -0.89 1.54 -15.31
CA GLN A 29 -1.33 0.98 -16.60
C GLN A 29 -2.78 1.33 -16.95
N CYS A 30 -3.48 2.04 -16.06
CA CYS A 30 -4.85 2.46 -16.30
C CYS A 30 -4.96 3.37 -17.53
N PRO A 31 -6.11 3.37 -18.22
CA PRO A 31 -6.36 4.26 -19.35
C PRO A 31 -6.62 5.72 -18.94
N PHE A 32 -6.29 6.09 -17.70
CA PHE A 32 -6.48 7.42 -17.11
C PHE A 32 -5.34 7.74 -16.15
N THR A 33 -5.11 9.03 -15.92
CA THR A 33 -4.15 9.51 -14.92
C THR A 33 -4.60 9.12 -13.51
N VAL A 34 -3.65 8.63 -12.71
CA VAL A 34 -3.81 8.42 -11.27
C VAL A 34 -2.82 9.28 -10.52
N TRP A 35 -3.12 9.60 -9.28
CA TRP A 35 -2.16 10.19 -8.36
C TRP A 35 -1.77 9.14 -7.34
N ALA A 36 -0.70 8.41 -7.64
CA ALA A 36 -0.12 7.46 -6.72
C ALA A 36 0.18 8.15 -5.38
N ALA A 37 -0.05 7.42 -4.30
CA ALA A 37 0.18 7.85 -2.94
C ALA A 37 0.89 6.74 -2.18
N SER A 38 1.77 7.12 -1.27
CA SER A 38 2.55 6.20 -0.46
C SER A 38 2.90 6.84 0.88
N VAL A 39 2.68 6.09 1.97
CA VAL A 39 3.11 6.47 3.32
C VAL A 39 3.75 5.26 4.02
N PRO A 40 4.69 5.47 4.96
CA PRO A 40 5.23 6.76 5.41
C PRO A 40 6.29 7.36 4.46
N VAL A 41 6.63 6.67 3.38
CA VAL A 41 7.69 7.07 2.44
C VAL A 41 7.14 7.42 1.07
N GLY A 42 7.69 8.47 0.46
CA GLY A 42 7.39 8.88 -0.91
C GLY A 42 6.35 10.00 -1.02
N GLY A 43 5.25 9.95 -0.26
CA GLY A 43 4.20 10.96 -0.30
C GLY A 43 3.21 10.72 -1.44
N GLY A 44 3.37 11.44 -2.57
CA GLY A 44 2.51 11.21 -3.72
C GLY A 44 3.02 11.80 -5.03
N ARG A 45 2.60 11.20 -6.14
CA ARG A 45 3.04 11.58 -7.49
C ARG A 45 1.93 11.33 -8.50
N GLN A 46 1.75 12.28 -9.41
CA GLN A 46 0.90 12.06 -10.59
C GLN A 46 1.59 11.07 -11.52
N LEU A 47 0.86 10.06 -11.99
CA LEU A 47 1.28 9.10 -12.99
C LEU A 47 0.25 9.04 -14.12
N ASN A 48 0.65 9.44 -15.32
CA ASN A 48 -0.08 9.16 -16.55
C ASN A 48 0.07 7.68 -16.92
N ARG A 49 -0.67 7.25 -17.95
CA ARG A 49 -0.58 5.87 -18.43
C ARG A 49 0.84 5.54 -18.89
N GLY A 50 1.37 4.42 -18.41
CA GLY A 50 2.72 3.94 -18.69
C GLY A 50 3.80 4.55 -17.81
N GLU A 51 3.51 5.60 -17.05
CA GLU A 51 4.48 6.20 -16.13
C GLU A 51 4.71 5.33 -14.90
N SER A 52 5.88 5.51 -14.30
CA SER A 52 6.30 4.76 -13.13
C SER A 52 6.96 5.65 -12.08
N TRP A 53 6.93 5.18 -10.83
CA TRP A 53 7.53 5.84 -9.68
C TRP A 53 8.26 4.80 -8.83
N ARG A 54 9.55 5.04 -8.61
CA ARG A 54 10.37 4.22 -7.69
C ARG A 54 10.38 4.86 -6.32
N ILE A 55 10.07 4.07 -5.31
CA ILE A 55 10.09 4.45 -3.89
C ILE A 55 11.04 3.51 -3.17
N THR A 56 11.94 4.04 -2.35
CA THR A 56 12.85 3.23 -1.53
C THR A 56 12.38 3.29 -0.08
N ALA A 57 11.90 2.17 0.45
CA ALA A 57 11.45 2.05 1.83
C ALA A 57 12.53 1.38 2.68
N PRO A 58 12.97 1.98 3.80
CA PRO A 58 13.90 1.34 4.72
C PRO A 58 13.35 0.01 5.27
N ALA A 59 14.19 -0.99 5.51
CA ALA A 59 13.80 -2.15 6.31
C ALA A 59 13.26 -1.71 7.68
N GLY A 60 12.29 -2.46 8.20
CA GLY A 60 11.57 -2.10 9.43
C GLY A 60 10.44 -1.09 9.22
N THR A 61 10.23 -0.57 8.01
CA THR A 61 9.03 0.23 7.69
C THR A 61 7.76 -0.58 7.97
N THR A 62 6.84 -0.05 8.77
CA THR A 62 5.56 -0.66 9.14
C THR A 62 4.40 0.28 8.87
N ALA A 63 3.17 -0.23 8.97
CA ALA A 63 1.94 0.55 8.80
C ALA A 63 1.96 1.33 7.47
N ALA A 64 2.51 0.71 6.43
CA ALA A 64 2.78 1.37 5.16
C ALA A 64 1.74 1.00 4.12
N ARG A 65 1.37 1.98 3.30
CA ARG A 65 0.32 1.85 2.29
C ARG A 65 0.77 2.50 0.99
N ILE A 66 0.47 1.84 -0.13
CA ILE A 66 0.52 2.41 -1.48
C ILE A 66 -0.88 2.32 -2.09
N TRP A 67 -1.40 3.39 -2.68
CA TRP A 67 -2.70 3.38 -3.34
C TRP A 67 -2.77 4.38 -4.50
N ALA A 68 -3.76 4.20 -5.38
CA ALA A 68 -4.08 5.16 -6.42
C ALA A 68 -5.18 6.12 -5.96
N ARG A 69 -4.98 7.42 -6.18
CA ARG A 69 -6.04 8.43 -6.09
C ARG A 69 -6.54 8.77 -7.49
N THR A 70 -7.83 9.07 -7.60
CA THR A 70 -8.47 9.35 -8.90
C THR A 70 -9.22 10.68 -8.89
N GLY A 71 -9.35 11.30 -10.07
CA GLY A 71 -10.09 12.54 -10.26
C GLY A 71 -9.55 13.68 -9.40
N CYS A 72 -8.22 13.87 -9.38
CA CYS A 72 -7.58 14.88 -8.55
C CYS A 72 -7.38 16.21 -9.26
N LYS A 73 -7.37 17.28 -8.49
CA LYS A 73 -6.92 18.61 -8.91
C LYS A 73 -6.10 19.22 -7.79
N PHE A 74 -4.86 19.62 -8.09
CA PHE A 74 -3.96 20.30 -7.17
C PHE A 74 -3.51 21.64 -7.75
N ASP A 75 -3.29 22.62 -6.88
CA ASP A 75 -2.63 23.87 -7.22
C ASP A 75 -1.10 23.73 -7.19
N ALA A 76 -0.39 24.83 -7.48
CA ALA A 76 1.07 24.87 -7.49
C ALA A 76 1.73 24.60 -6.11
N SER A 77 0.97 24.77 -5.01
CA SER A 77 1.42 24.43 -3.66
C SER A 77 1.17 22.96 -3.29
N GLY A 78 0.61 22.18 -4.22
CA GLY A 78 0.24 20.79 -4.00
C GLY A 78 -1.00 20.63 -3.14
N ARG A 79 -1.86 21.65 -3.06
CA ARG A 79 -3.11 21.65 -2.28
C ARG A 79 -4.31 21.49 -3.21
N GLY A 80 -5.32 20.74 -2.79
CA GLY A 80 -6.45 20.42 -3.64
C GLY A 80 -7.31 19.29 -3.10
N SER A 81 -7.86 18.48 -3.99
CA SER A 81 -8.65 17.31 -3.61
C SER A 81 -8.66 16.23 -4.70
N CYS A 82 -8.91 14.99 -4.26
CA CYS A 82 -9.22 13.83 -5.11
C CYS A 82 -10.64 13.31 -4.84
N ARG A 83 -11.24 12.66 -5.84
CA ARG A 83 -12.55 11.99 -5.67
C ARG A 83 -12.43 10.76 -4.75
N THR A 84 -11.45 9.90 -5.01
CA THR A 84 -11.18 8.69 -4.22
C THR A 84 -9.79 8.72 -3.63
N GLY A 85 -9.60 8.21 -2.41
CA GLY A 85 -8.29 8.05 -1.80
C GLY A 85 -7.61 9.36 -1.38
N ASP A 86 -8.35 10.48 -1.33
CA ASP A 86 -7.81 11.78 -0.90
C ASP A 86 -7.18 11.68 0.49
N CYS A 87 -5.98 12.24 0.66
CA CYS A 87 -5.18 12.11 1.88
C CYS A 87 -5.06 13.44 2.64
N GLY A 88 -6.17 14.18 2.74
CA GLY A 88 -6.23 15.47 3.44
C GLY A 88 -5.96 16.66 2.55
N GLY A 89 -6.26 16.54 1.25
CA GLY A 89 -6.12 17.60 0.27
C GLY A 89 -4.69 17.99 -0.08
N VAL A 90 -3.71 17.14 0.23
CA VAL A 90 -2.30 17.35 -0.11
C VAL A 90 -1.84 16.36 -1.19
N LEU A 91 -0.99 16.83 -2.12
CA LEU A 91 -0.39 15.97 -3.13
C LEU A 91 0.57 14.96 -2.50
N GLN A 92 1.44 15.44 -1.60
CA GLN A 92 2.37 14.63 -0.84
C GLN A 92 1.68 14.14 0.44
N CYS A 93 1.16 12.90 0.40
CA CYS A 93 0.43 12.35 1.53
C CYS A 93 1.34 12.16 2.76
N THR A 94 0.85 12.59 3.92
CA THR A 94 1.49 12.37 5.23
C THR A 94 0.70 11.41 6.12
N GLY A 95 -0.51 11.02 5.67
CA GLY A 95 -1.39 10.07 6.32
C GLY A 95 -2.20 9.28 5.29
N TYR A 96 -3.07 8.40 5.77
CA TYR A 96 -3.87 7.52 4.92
C TYR A 96 -4.93 8.27 4.10
N GLY A 97 -5.25 7.71 2.93
CA GLY A 97 -6.32 8.19 2.07
C GLY A 97 -7.70 7.77 2.57
N ARG A 98 -8.72 8.59 2.28
CA ARG A 98 -10.12 8.29 2.57
C ARG A 98 -10.67 7.21 1.61
N ALA A 99 -11.36 6.22 2.18
CA ALA A 99 -12.15 5.23 1.44
C ALA A 99 -13.18 5.89 0.49
N PRO A 100 -13.52 5.28 -0.65
CA PRO A 100 -13.00 3.99 -1.14
C PRO A 100 -11.63 4.09 -1.83
N ASN A 101 -10.69 3.21 -1.47
CA ASN A 101 -9.39 3.06 -2.12
C ASN A 101 -8.80 1.65 -1.96
N THR A 102 -8.41 1.04 -3.09
CA THR A 102 -7.67 -0.24 -3.09
C THR A 102 -6.28 -0.02 -2.50
N LEU A 103 -5.90 -0.81 -1.49
CA LEU A 103 -4.63 -0.64 -0.78
C LEU A 103 -3.66 -1.77 -1.11
N ALA A 104 -2.39 -1.41 -1.33
CA ALA A 104 -1.25 -2.30 -1.11
C ALA A 104 -0.70 -1.98 0.28
N GLU A 105 -0.80 -2.90 1.22
CA GLU A 105 -0.30 -2.73 2.60
C GLU A 105 0.98 -3.54 2.81
N TYR A 106 1.95 -3.00 3.54
CA TYR A 106 3.19 -3.74 3.82
C TYR A 106 3.86 -3.38 5.15
N ALA A 107 4.65 -4.33 5.64
CA ALA A 107 5.57 -4.20 6.75
C ALA A 107 6.86 -4.98 6.46
N LEU A 108 8.01 -4.30 6.43
CA LEU A 108 9.29 -4.86 5.96
C LEU A 108 10.17 -5.37 7.10
N LYS A 109 10.85 -6.50 6.90
CA LYS A 109 11.80 -7.09 7.85
C LYS A 109 11.24 -7.21 9.26
N GLN A 110 10.07 -7.84 9.37
CA GLN A 110 9.34 -8.08 10.61
C GLN A 110 9.82 -9.42 11.24
N PHE A 111 8.90 -10.16 11.86
CA PHE A 111 9.18 -11.45 12.47
C PHE A 111 9.90 -12.39 11.50
N ASN A 112 10.96 -13.04 12.00
CA ASN A 112 11.80 -13.96 11.23
C ASN A 112 12.46 -13.36 9.96
N ASN A 113 12.72 -12.04 9.95
CA ASN A 113 13.23 -11.31 8.79
C ASN A 113 12.38 -11.49 7.52
N LEU A 114 11.06 -11.58 7.71
CA LEU A 114 10.10 -11.62 6.62
C LEU A 114 9.44 -10.27 6.43
N ASP A 115 9.21 -9.92 5.18
CA ASP A 115 8.26 -8.88 4.81
C ASP A 115 6.86 -9.49 4.84
N PHE A 116 5.88 -8.72 5.30
CA PHE A 116 4.46 -9.03 5.25
C PHE A 116 3.80 -8.02 4.33
N PHE A 117 2.98 -8.50 3.40
CA PHE A 117 2.33 -7.64 2.43
C PHE A 117 1.02 -8.23 1.92
N ASP A 118 0.12 -7.37 1.49
CA ASP A 118 -1.21 -7.76 1.04
C ASP A 118 -1.85 -6.69 0.14
N ILE A 119 -2.94 -7.09 -0.54
CA ILE A 119 -3.91 -6.13 -1.07
C ILE A 119 -5.09 -6.14 -0.11
N SER A 120 -5.58 -4.95 0.26
CA SER A 120 -6.71 -4.79 1.16
C SER A 120 -7.83 -4.00 0.52
N LEU A 121 -9.04 -4.56 0.65
CA LEU A 121 -10.31 -3.96 0.23
C LEU A 121 -11.18 -3.60 1.44
N ILE A 122 -10.64 -3.63 2.65
CA ILE A 122 -11.34 -3.22 3.89
C ILE A 122 -11.80 -1.76 3.79
N ASP A 123 -10.96 -0.91 3.18
CA ASP A 123 -11.25 0.50 2.88
C ASP A 123 -11.87 0.67 1.47
N GLY A 124 -12.47 -0.38 0.90
CA GLY A 124 -13.12 -0.38 -0.40
C GLY A 124 -12.19 -0.59 -1.59
N PHE A 125 -12.73 -0.40 -2.78
CA PHE A 125 -12.07 -0.58 -4.07
C PHE A 125 -12.31 0.65 -4.94
N ASN A 126 -11.27 1.11 -5.61
CA ASN A 126 -11.39 2.15 -6.65
C ASN A 126 -10.74 1.73 -7.96
N VAL A 127 -9.50 1.24 -7.90
CA VAL A 127 -8.69 0.86 -9.07
C VAL A 127 -8.17 -0.57 -8.89
N PRO A 128 -8.19 -1.43 -9.95
CA PRO A 128 -7.59 -2.76 -9.88
C PRO A 128 -6.09 -2.68 -9.59
N MET A 129 -5.55 -3.68 -8.89
CA MET A 129 -4.17 -3.67 -8.41
C MET A 129 -3.54 -5.06 -8.46
N SER A 130 -2.24 -5.11 -8.79
CA SER A 130 -1.37 -6.23 -8.41
C SER A 130 -0.24 -5.72 -7.55
N PHE A 131 0.18 -6.52 -6.57
CA PHE A 131 1.32 -6.22 -5.72
C PHE A 131 2.20 -7.47 -5.65
N LEU A 132 3.28 -7.46 -6.43
CA LEU A 132 4.11 -8.64 -6.66
C LEU A 132 5.56 -8.38 -6.28
N PRO A 133 6.30 -9.40 -5.84
CA PRO A 133 7.75 -9.34 -5.74
C PRO A 133 8.41 -9.03 -7.09
N ASP A 134 9.50 -8.28 -7.09
CA ASP A 134 10.23 -7.78 -8.27
C ASP A 134 11.75 -7.94 -8.10
N GLY A 135 12.17 -9.14 -7.67
CA GLY A 135 13.57 -9.48 -7.44
C GLY A 135 14.09 -9.10 -6.05
N GLY A 136 15.41 -9.11 -5.87
CA GLY A 136 16.07 -8.97 -4.56
C GLY A 136 16.08 -10.26 -3.73
N SER A 137 15.16 -11.19 -3.98
CA SER A 137 15.12 -12.53 -3.39
C SER A 137 14.56 -13.56 -4.40
N GLY A 138 14.40 -14.81 -3.97
CA GLY A 138 13.70 -15.87 -4.73
C GLY A 138 12.17 -15.83 -4.63
N CYS A 139 11.59 -14.78 -4.04
CA CYS A 139 10.14 -14.66 -3.88
C CYS A 139 9.45 -14.35 -5.22
N SER A 140 8.32 -15.00 -5.48
CA SER A 140 7.59 -14.86 -6.76
C SER A 140 6.06 -14.75 -6.62
N ARG A 141 5.50 -15.16 -5.47
CA ARG A 141 4.06 -15.13 -5.21
C ARG A 141 3.67 -13.79 -4.58
N GLY A 142 2.56 -13.21 -5.05
CA GLY A 142 1.97 -12.01 -4.45
C GLY A 142 0.50 -11.85 -4.87
N PRO A 143 -0.26 -11.00 -4.16
CA PRO A 143 -1.70 -10.83 -4.38
C PRO A 143 -2.03 -10.09 -5.68
N ARG A 144 -3.17 -10.46 -6.28
CA ARG A 144 -3.78 -9.74 -7.40
C ARG A 144 -5.27 -9.52 -7.18
N CYS A 145 -5.72 -8.29 -7.43
CA CYS A 145 -7.12 -7.91 -7.55
C CYS A 145 -7.30 -7.13 -8.86
N ALA A 146 -7.28 -7.86 -9.98
CA ALA A 146 -7.25 -7.30 -11.33
C ALA A 146 -8.65 -7.10 -11.96
N VAL A 147 -9.69 -7.68 -11.34
CA VAL A 147 -11.06 -7.58 -11.86
C VAL A 147 -11.66 -6.19 -11.59
N ASP A 148 -12.62 -5.79 -12.43
CA ASP A 148 -13.43 -4.60 -12.16
C ASP A 148 -14.50 -4.91 -11.09
N VAL A 149 -14.14 -4.69 -9.82
CA VAL A 149 -15.07 -4.80 -8.69
C VAL A 149 -16.18 -3.74 -8.79
N ASN A 150 -15.97 -2.60 -9.46
CA ASN A 150 -17.00 -1.56 -9.56
C ASN A 150 -18.19 -2.01 -10.41
N ALA A 151 -17.97 -2.88 -11.40
CA ALA A 151 -19.00 -3.33 -12.33
C ALA A 151 -20.25 -3.89 -11.62
N ARG A 152 -20.06 -4.71 -10.60
CA ARG A 152 -21.15 -5.42 -9.89
C ARG A 152 -21.25 -5.05 -8.41
N CYS A 153 -20.74 -3.89 -8.03
CA CYS A 153 -20.79 -3.43 -6.65
C CYS A 153 -22.25 -3.44 -6.12
N PRO A 154 -22.51 -4.01 -4.93
CA PRO A 154 -23.80 -3.90 -4.24
C PRO A 154 -24.25 -2.44 -4.14
N ALA A 155 -25.54 -2.17 -4.33
CA ALA A 155 -26.04 -0.81 -4.44
C ALA A 155 -25.77 0.01 -3.18
N GLU A 156 -25.84 -0.63 -2.01
CA GLU A 156 -25.60 -0.07 -0.69
C GLU A 156 -24.13 0.37 -0.48
N LEU A 157 -23.23 -0.19 -1.28
CA LEU A 157 -21.79 0.03 -1.19
C LEU A 157 -21.26 0.98 -2.27
N ARG A 158 -22.07 1.33 -3.28
CA ARG A 158 -21.65 2.22 -4.36
C ARG A 158 -21.46 3.64 -3.85
N GLN A 159 -20.27 4.20 -4.09
CA GLN A 159 -19.94 5.58 -3.73
C GLN A 159 -19.02 6.18 -4.80
N ASP A 160 -19.30 7.39 -5.28
CA ASP A 160 -18.47 8.11 -6.25
C ASP A 160 -18.21 7.36 -7.58
N GLY A 161 -19.08 6.40 -7.94
CA GLY A 161 -18.91 5.56 -9.11
C GLY A 161 -17.98 4.36 -8.91
N VAL A 162 -17.51 4.13 -7.68
CA VAL A 162 -16.69 2.99 -7.29
C VAL A 162 -17.33 2.23 -6.11
N CYS A 163 -16.66 1.21 -5.57
CA CYS A 163 -17.22 0.31 -4.57
C CYS A 163 -16.58 0.50 -3.19
N ASN A 164 -17.31 1.03 -2.23
CA ASN A 164 -16.87 1.09 -0.83
C ASN A 164 -17.12 -0.26 -0.13
N ASN A 165 -16.51 -0.51 1.02
CA ASN A 165 -16.79 -1.72 1.81
C ASN A 165 -17.72 -1.40 2.99
N ALA A 166 -18.24 -2.44 3.63
CA ALA A 166 -19.27 -2.35 4.66
C ALA A 166 -18.82 -1.54 5.89
N CYS A 167 -17.56 -1.66 6.32
CA CYS A 167 -17.09 -0.91 7.49
C CYS A 167 -17.11 0.62 7.26
N PRO A 168 -16.47 1.18 6.21
CA PRO A 168 -16.54 2.61 5.95
C PRO A 168 -17.97 3.15 5.74
N VAL A 169 -18.86 2.34 5.17
CA VAL A 169 -20.26 2.72 4.88
C VAL A 169 -21.13 2.69 6.14
N PHE A 170 -21.17 1.55 6.84
CA PHE A 170 -22.14 1.32 7.92
C PHE A 170 -21.58 1.62 9.31
N LYS A 171 -20.25 1.59 9.49
CA LYS A 171 -19.57 1.89 10.76
C LYS A 171 -20.08 1.08 11.96
N LYS A 172 -20.33 -0.22 11.72
CA LYS A 172 -20.79 -1.17 12.74
C LYS A 172 -19.72 -2.20 13.05
N ASP A 173 -19.70 -2.66 14.29
CA ASP A 173 -18.76 -3.66 14.81
C ASP A 173 -18.70 -4.93 13.97
N GLU A 174 -19.85 -5.41 13.49
CA GLU A 174 -19.97 -6.58 12.59
C GLU A 174 -19.07 -6.48 11.34
N TYR A 175 -18.83 -5.26 10.84
CA TYR A 175 -18.03 -5.04 9.63
C TYR A 175 -16.63 -4.53 9.95
N CYS A 176 -16.49 -3.75 11.02
CA CYS A 176 -15.26 -3.03 11.34
C CYS A 176 -14.33 -3.79 12.29
N CYS A 177 -14.88 -4.67 13.13
CA CYS A 177 -14.11 -5.54 14.02
C CYS A 177 -13.06 -4.80 14.88
N VAL A 178 -13.39 -3.60 15.35
CA VAL A 178 -12.49 -2.77 16.17
C VAL A 178 -12.67 -3.12 17.65
N GLY A 179 -11.57 -3.13 18.41
CA GLY A 179 -11.62 -3.39 19.86
C GLY A 179 -12.11 -4.80 20.18
N SER A 180 -13.09 -4.92 21.09
CA SER A 180 -13.65 -6.21 21.51
C SER A 180 -14.36 -6.97 20.38
N ALA A 181 -14.85 -6.26 19.35
CA ALA A 181 -15.49 -6.88 18.19
C ALA A 181 -14.51 -7.75 17.37
N ALA A 182 -13.21 -7.54 17.50
CA ALA A 182 -12.19 -8.36 16.85
C ALA A 182 -12.24 -9.84 17.27
N ASN A 183 -12.78 -10.14 18.47
CA ASN A 183 -12.89 -11.50 18.99
C ASN A 183 -14.00 -12.32 18.32
N ASP A 184 -14.95 -11.66 17.65
CA ASP A 184 -16.11 -12.28 17.00
C ASP A 184 -16.33 -11.70 15.60
N CYS A 185 -15.24 -11.57 14.84
CA CYS A 185 -15.23 -10.97 13.51
C CYS A 185 -15.35 -12.06 12.43
N HIS A 186 -16.44 -12.02 11.66
CA HIS A 186 -16.77 -13.07 10.69
C HIS A 186 -17.01 -12.53 9.28
N PRO A 187 -16.88 -13.37 8.23
CA PRO A 187 -17.30 -13.00 6.90
C PRO A 187 -18.80 -12.66 6.82
N THR A 188 -19.13 -11.57 6.13
CA THR A 188 -20.50 -11.11 5.88
C THR A 188 -20.89 -11.29 4.42
N ASN A 189 -22.15 -11.02 4.05
CA ASN A 189 -22.54 -10.98 2.64
C ASN A 189 -21.71 -9.97 1.83
N TYR A 190 -21.36 -8.82 2.43
CA TYR A 190 -20.55 -7.78 1.79
C TYR A 190 -19.09 -8.20 1.64
N SER A 191 -18.44 -8.77 2.66
CA SER A 191 -17.05 -9.21 2.51
C SER A 191 -16.93 -10.39 1.54
N ARG A 192 -17.89 -11.31 1.53
CA ARG A 192 -17.93 -12.41 0.54
C ARG A 192 -18.05 -11.91 -0.90
N TYR A 193 -18.70 -10.77 -1.13
CA TYR A 193 -18.71 -10.14 -2.45
C TYR A 193 -17.29 -9.77 -2.89
N PHE A 194 -16.55 -9.02 -2.07
CA PHE A 194 -15.16 -8.67 -2.39
C PHE A 194 -14.26 -9.90 -2.52
N LYS A 195 -14.42 -10.89 -1.63
CA LYS A 195 -13.61 -12.11 -1.63
C LYS A 195 -13.85 -12.98 -2.86
N GLY A 196 -15.09 -13.05 -3.33
CA GLY A 196 -15.43 -13.77 -4.55
C GLY A 196 -14.82 -13.13 -5.81
N GLN A 197 -14.63 -11.81 -5.80
CA GLN A 197 -14.03 -11.07 -6.92
C GLN A 197 -12.50 -11.06 -6.86
N CYS A 198 -11.93 -10.91 -5.66
CA CYS A 198 -10.49 -10.83 -5.42
C CYS A 198 -10.09 -11.78 -4.27
N PRO A 199 -9.91 -13.09 -4.56
CA PRO A 199 -9.61 -14.10 -3.53
C PRO A 199 -8.33 -13.84 -2.74
N ASP A 200 -7.34 -13.20 -3.36
CA ASP A 200 -6.04 -12.92 -2.72
C ASP A 200 -6.09 -11.72 -1.75
N ALA A 201 -7.15 -10.91 -1.78
CA ALA A 201 -7.21 -9.66 -1.04
C ALA A 201 -7.96 -9.79 0.28
N TYR A 202 -7.59 -8.97 1.27
CA TYR A 202 -8.38 -8.79 2.48
C TYR A 202 -9.75 -8.22 2.13
N SER A 203 -10.80 -8.96 2.47
CA SER A 203 -12.18 -8.53 2.27
C SER A 203 -12.86 -8.00 3.54
N TYR A 204 -12.31 -8.33 4.70
CA TYR A 204 -12.71 -7.88 6.05
C TYR A 204 -11.52 -7.96 7.02
N PRO A 205 -11.58 -7.34 8.22
CA PRO A 205 -10.42 -7.16 9.09
C PRO A 205 -9.72 -8.41 9.64
N LYS A 206 -10.36 -9.58 9.61
CA LYS A 206 -9.79 -10.86 10.11
C LYS A 206 -9.62 -11.91 9.00
N ASP A 207 -9.41 -11.44 7.77
CA ASP A 207 -9.21 -12.29 6.58
C ASP A 207 -7.76 -12.77 6.42
N ASP A 208 -7.01 -12.94 7.51
CA ASP A 208 -5.56 -13.17 7.51
C ASP A 208 -5.16 -14.46 6.81
N ALA A 209 -5.95 -15.52 7.01
CA ALA A 209 -5.63 -16.89 6.60
C ALA A 209 -5.46 -17.07 5.09
N THR A 210 -6.07 -16.19 4.29
CA THR A 210 -6.07 -16.30 2.82
C THR A 210 -5.52 -15.06 2.12
N SER A 211 -5.14 -14.03 2.87
CA SER A 211 -4.82 -12.70 2.31
C SER A 211 -3.42 -12.20 2.69
N THR A 212 -2.75 -12.85 3.65
CA THR A 212 -1.38 -12.50 4.04
C THR A 212 -0.35 -13.16 3.14
N PHE A 213 0.52 -12.36 2.53
CA PHE A 213 1.69 -12.84 1.79
C PHE A 213 2.98 -12.47 2.52
N THR A 214 4.00 -13.30 2.34
CA THR A 214 5.32 -13.06 2.92
C THR A 214 6.42 -13.33 1.91
N CYS A 215 7.49 -12.55 2.02
CA CYS A 215 8.73 -12.73 1.29
C CYS A 215 9.93 -12.53 2.22
N PRO A 216 11.12 -13.06 1.91
CA PRO A 216 12.33 -12.70 2.64
C PRO A 216 12.58 -11.20 2.61
N ALA A 217 13.05 -10.61 3.70
CA ALA A 217 13.52 -9.23 3.70
C ALA A 217 14.59 -8.99 2.63
N GLY A 218 14.63 -7.78 2.09
CA GLY A 218 15.47 -7.42 0.93
C GLY A 218 14.80 -7.70 -0.42
N THR A 219 13.59 -8.23 -0.42
CA THR A 219 12.75 -8.33 -1.63
C THR A 219 12.35 -6.94 -2.11
N ASN A 220 12.43 -6.71 -3.42
CA ASN A 220 11.85 -5.54 -4.08
C ASN A 220 10.44 -5.87 -4.56
N TYR A 221 9.65 -4.85 -4.86
CA TYR A 221 8.25 -5.04 -5.22
C TYR A 221 7.80 -4.17 -6.38
N LYS A 222 6.74 -4.61 -7.04
CA LYS A 222 6.05 -3.89 -8.09
C LYS A 222 4.57 -3.78 -7.77
N VAL A 223 4.08 -2.55 -7.69
CA VAL A 223 2.66 -2.23 -7.53
C VAL A 223 2.17 -1.71 -8.87
N VAL A 224 1.19 -2.38 -9.47
CA VAL A 224 0.63 -1.99 -10.77
C VAL A 224 -0.83 -1.64 -10.58
N PHE A 225 -1.21 -0.43 -11.00
CA PHE A 225 -2.60 -0.01 -11.12
C PHE A 225 -3.12 -0.42 -12.50
N CYS A 226 -4.27 -1.09 -12.53
CA CYS A 226 -4.85 -1.73 -13.72
C CYS A 226 -3.91 -2.75 -14.39
N PRO A 227 -3.47 -3.80 -13.65
CA PRO A 227 -2.61 -4.86 -14.19
C PRO A 227 -3.27 -5.70 -15.29
#